data_AF-A0A935YLG0-F1
#
_entry.id   AF-A0A935YLG0-F1
#
_cell.length_a   1.000
_cell.length_b   1.000
_cell.length_c   1.000
_cell.angle_alpha   90.00
_cell.angle_beta   90.00
_cell.angle_gamma   90.00
#
_symmetry.space_group_name_H-M   'P 1'
#
loop_
_entity.id
_entity.type
_entity.pdbx_description
1 polymer ?
#
loop_
_entity_poly.entity_id
_entity_poly.type
_entity_poly.pdbx_seq_one_letter_code
_entity_poly.pdbx_strand_id
1 'polypeptide(L)'
;MLRSTLPVLLIATVATGGCAEAVQGSRVVTYTPDRFYVRYVPWRNSTSDIEHQAGEICQAEGKQATLESAQQFTWLDTKYATFKCTSVATEAPGAAPAPG
;
A
#
# COMPACT_ATOMS: atom_id res chain seq x y z
N MET A 1 1.93 36.68 36.29
CA MET A 1 3.34 36.33 36.55
C MET A 1 3.54 34.89 36.14
N LEU A 2 4.20 34.70 34.99
CA LEU A 2 4.44 33.43 34.31
C LEU A 2 5.62 32.73 34.99
N ARG A 3 5.40 31.58 35.64
CA ARG A 3 6.48 30.78 36.24
C ARG A 3 6.93 29.70 35.28
N SER A 4 8.15 29.89 34.82
CA SER A 4 8.92 29.06 33.89
C SER A 4 9.35 27.72 34.46
N THR A 5 9.51 26.76 33.53
CA THR A 5 10.54 25.71 33.46
C THR A 5 10.51 24.55 34.47
N LEU A 6 10.00 23.40 34.01
CA LEU A 6 10.47 22.07 34.40
C LEU A 6 10.77 21.26 33.11
N PRO A 7 11.69 20.28 33.15
CA PRO A 7 12.77 20.15 32.19
C PRO A 7 12.58 19.01 31.19
N VAL A 8 13.30 19.12 30.07
CA VAL A 8 14.00 18.06 29.35
C VAL A 8 13.63 16.63 29.77
N LEU A 9 12.67 16.02 29.05
CA LEU A 9 12.51 14.57 28.99
C LEU A 9 12.89 14.09 27.58
N LEU A 10 14.14 14.33 27.18
CA LEU A 10 14.76 13.78 25.97
C LEU A 10 15.30 12.39 26.33
N ILE A 11 14.39 11.41 26.44
CA ILE A 11 14.76 10.02 26.68
C ILE A 11 14.71 9.27 25.35
N ALA A 12 15.89 9.15 24.76
CA ALA A 12 16.39 7.97 24.06
C ALA A 12 15.49 7.33 22.99
N THR A 13 15.49 7.89 21.78
CA THR A 13 15.23 7.11 20.55
C THR A 13 16.45 6.23 20.27
N VAL A 14 16.56 5.14 21.01
CA VAL A 14 17.55 4.08 20.78
C VAL A 14 17.29 3.47 19.41
N ALA A 15 18.32 3.49 18.58
CA ALA A 15 18.36 2.90 17.25
C ALA A 15 17.98 1.42 17.29
N THR A 16 16.77 1.09 16.86
CA THR A 16 16.38 -0.27 16.42
C THR A 16 16.12 -0.26 14.92
N GLY A 17 17.13 0.14 14.14
CA GLY A 17 17.06 0.23 12.68
C GLY A 17 17.03 -1.11 11.93
N GLY A 18 17.10 -2.25 12.63
CA GLY A 18 17.19 -3.58 12.01
C GLY A 18 15.90 -4.43 12.05
N CYS A 19 14.87 -4.03 12.79
CA CYS A 19 13.63 -4.82 12.95
C CYS A 19 12.33 -4.02 12.77
N ALA A 20 12.40 -2.72 12.43
CA ALA A 20 11.20 -1.91 12.27
C ALA A 20 10.39 -2.31 11.02
N GLU A 21 11.06 -2.72 9.95
CA GLU A 21 10.36 -3.01 8.68
C GLU A 21 9.65 -4.37 8.69
N ALA A 22 10.12 -5.35 9.45
CA ALA A 22 9.51 -6.68 9.53
C ALA A 22 8.24 -6.72 10.42
N VAL A 23 8.03 -5.73 11.30
CA VAL A 23 6.90 -5.70 12.24
C VAL A 23 5.74 -4.85 11.71
N GLN A 24 5.97 -3.98 10.73
CA GLN A 24 4.98 -2.97 10.30
C GLN A 24 3.98 -3.43 9.23
N GLY A 25 3.98 -4.71 8.84
CA GLY A 25 3.00 -5.27 7.90
C GLY A 25 3.10 -4.66 6.50
N SER A 26 2.01 -4.73 5.72
CA SER A 26 1.93 -4.05 4.43
C SER A 26 1.90 -2.53 4.63
N ARG A 27 2.67 -1.79 3.85
CA ARG A 27 2.72 -0.32 3.90
C ARG A 27 2.14 0.26 2.63
N VAL A 28 1.08 1.05 2.77
CA VAL A 28 0.48 1.82 1.69
C VAL A 28 1.21 3.15 1.55
N VAL A 29 1.58 3.51 0.33
CA VAL A 29 2.21 4.79 0.02
C VAL A 29 1.51 5.43 -1.17
N THR A 30 0.79 6.50 -0.90
CA THR A 30 0.08 7.32 -1.88
C THR A 30 1.02 8.37 -2.45
N TYR A 31 1.04 8.52 -3.77
CA TYR A 31 1.88 9.52 -4.45
C TYR A 31 1.11 10.38 -5.46
N THR A 32 -0.06 9.92 -5.92
CA THR A 32 -1.09 10.78 -6.54
C THR A 32 -2.46 10.48 -5.91
N PRO A 33 -3.47 11.36 -6.06
CA PRO A 33 -4.80 11.14 -5.46
C PRO A 33 -5.48 9.85 -5.90
N ASP A 34 -5.16 9.38 -7.10
CA ASP A 34 -5.71 8.18 -7.73
C ASP A 34 -4.72 7.00 -7.73
N ARG A 35 -3.49 7.14 -7.22
CA ARG A 35 -2.47 6.09 -7.30
C ARG A 35 -1.68 5.93 -6.01
N PHE A 36 -1.48 4.69 -5.65
CA PHE A 36 -0.69 4.29 -4.50
C PHE A 36 0.02 2.98 -4.79
N TYR A 37 1.10 2.72 -4.07
CA TYR A 37 1.69 1.39 -4.04
C TYR A 37 1.59 0.79 -2.65
N VAL A 38 1.51 -0.53 -2.59
CA VAL A 38 1.56 -1.31 -1.37
C VAL A 38 2.86 -2.08 -1.35
N ARG A 39 3.71 -1.77 -0.38
CA ARG A 39 4.91 -2.54 -0.07
C ARG A 39 4.54 -3.68 0.89
N TYR A 40 4.90 -4.91 0.58
CA TYR A 40 4.60 -6.06 1.44
C TYR A 40 5.65 -7.17 1.33
N VAL A 41 5.72 -8.02 2.35
CA VAL A 41 6.61 -9.19 2.39
C VAL A 41 5.78 -10.43 1.98
N PRO A 42 6.08 -11.10 0.85
CA PRO A 42 5.26 -12.20 0.33
C PRO A 42 5.06 -13.38 1.30
N TRP A 43 6.05 -13.64 2.16
CA TRP A 43 5.94 -14.66 3.20
C TRP A 43 4.90 -14.31 4.28
N ARG A 44 4.61 -13.03 4.51
CA ARG A 44 3.65 -12.57 5.54
C ARG A 44 2.29 -12.15 4.99
N ASN A 45 2.25 -11.63 3.78
CA ASN A 45 1.05 -11.08 3.18
C ASN A 45 0.80 -11.76 1.83
N SER A 46 -0.40 -12.33 1.66
CA SER A 46 -0.79 -12.88 0.38
C SER A 46 -1.12 -11.75 -0.59
N THR A 47 -0.91 -11.97 -1.89
CA THR A 47 -1.32 -10.99 -2.91
C THR A 47 -2.82 -10.69 -2.83
N SER A 48 -3.65 -11.67 -2.48
CA SER A 48 -5.10 -11.50 -2.34
C SER A 48 -5.46 -10.53 -1.22
N ASP A 49 -4.76 -10.55 -0.09
CA ASP A 49 -4.98 -9.59 1.01
C ASP A 49 -4.64 -8.17 0.57
N ILE A 50 -3.57 -8.02 -0.23
CA ILE A 50 -3.13 -6.74 -0.78
C ILE A 50 -4.13 -6.19 -1.80
N GLU A 51 -4.68 -7.05 -2.65
CA GLU A 51 -5.74 -6.68 -3.59
C GLU A 51 -7.04 -6.30 -2.88
N HIS A 52 -7.43 -7.03 -1.83
CA HIS A 52 -8.57 -6.71 -0.99
C HIS A 52 -8.39 -5.34 -0.30
N GLN A 53 -7.22 -5.12 0.31
CA GLN A 53 -6.85 -3.84 0.93
C GLN A 53 -6.88 -2.69 -0.08
N ALA A 54 -6.36 -2.89 -1.29
CA ALA A 54 -6.42 -1.89 -2.36
C ALA A 54 -7.87 -1.60 -2.77
N GLY A 55 -8.72 -2.64 -2.84
CA GLY A 55 -10.15 -2.51 -3.07
C GLY A 55 -10.83 -1.62 -2.04
N GLU A 56 -10.61 -1.87 -0.74
CA GLU A 56 -11.18 -1.05 0.35
C GLU A 56 -10.77 0.44 0.24
N ILE A 57 -9.51 0.72 -0.11
CA ILE A 57 -9.00 2.08 -0.29
C ILE A 57 -9.74 2.80 -1.42
N CYS A 58 -9.90 2.16 -2.58
CA CYS A 58 -10.58 2.79 -3.70
C CYS A 58 -12.10 2.87 -3.52
N GLN A 59 -12.70 1.92 -2.81
CA GLN A 59 -14.14 1.90 -2.51
C GLN A 59 -14.56 3.07 -1.63
N ALA A 60 -13.69 3.55 -0.72
CA ALA A 60 -13.94 4.76 0.05
C ALA A 60 -14.24 5.99 -0.83
N GLU A 61 -13.71 6.00 -2.06
CA GLU A 61 -13.89 7.05 -3.07
C GLU A 61 -14.91 6.67 -4.16
N GLY A 62 -15.63 5.56 -4.00
CA GLY A 62 -16.56 5.03 -5.01
C GLY A 62 -15.88 4.53 -6.30
N LYS A 63 -14.61 4.14 -6.21
CA LYS A 63 -13.78 3.67 -7.34
C LYS A 63 -13.37 2.21 -7.14
N GLN A 64 -12.85 1.60 -8.20
CA GLN A 64 -12.26 0.26 -8.16
C GLN A 64 -10.74 0.34 -8.23
N ALA A 65 -10.07 -0.54 -7.48
CA ALA A 65 -8.63 -0.68 -7.57
C ALA A 65 -8.25 -1.51 -8.80
N THR A 66 -7.40 -0.96 -9.64
CA THR A 66 -6.79 -1.65 -10.78
C THR A 66 -5.29 -1.77 -10.53
N LEU A 67 -4.74 -2.99 -10.61
CA LEU A 67 -3.30 -3.21 -10.50
C LEU A 67 -2.60 -2.67 -11.77
N GLU A 68 -1.78 -1.64 -11.63
CA GLU A 68 -0.98 -1.09 -12.76
C GLU A 68 0.36 -1.82 -12.90
N SER A 69 1.00 -2.18 -11.79
CA SER A 69 2.28 -2.90 -11.82
C SER A 69 2.55 -3.66 -10.53
N ALA A 70 3.33 -4.75 -10.63
CA ALA A 70 3.84 -5.47 -9.49
C ALA A 70 5.34 -5.73 -9.69
N GLN A 71 6.17 -5.29 -8.75
CA GLN A 71 7.62 -5.49 -8.76
C GLN A 71 8.06 -6.23 -7.50
N GLN A 72 9.01 -7.15 -7.64
CA GLN A 72 9.62 -7.86 -6.52
C GLN A 72 11.12 -7.59 -6.48
N PHE A 73 11.60 -7.14 -5.33
CA PHE A 73 13.03 -7.04 -5.05
C PHE A 73 13.42 -8.27 -4.25
N THR A 74 13.90 -9.30 -4.94
CA THR A 74 14.21 -10.62 -4.38
C THR A 74 15.26 -10.58 -3.27
N TRP A 75 16.24 -9.68 -3.37
CA TRP A 75 17.27 -9.47 -2.34
C TRP A 75 16.74 -8.87 -1.03
N LEU A 76 15.55 -8.26 -1.03
CA LEU A 76 14.91 -7.65 0.15
C LEU A 76 13.63 -8.38 0.57
N ASP A 77 13.30 -9.51 -0.07
CA ASP A 77 12.02 -10.23 0.07
C ASP A 77 10.79 -9.29 0.09
N THR A 78 10.84 -8.23 -0.71
CA THR A 78 9.83 -7.17 -0.68
C THR A 78 9.17 -7.06 -2.05
N LYS A 79 7.84 -7.10 -2.07
CA LYS A 79 7.02 -6.77 -3.23
C LYS A 79 6.42 -5.38 -3.11
N TYR A 80 6.25 -4.75 -4.26
CA TYR A 80 5.60 -3.47 -4.45
C TYR A 80 4.49 -3.69 -5.48
N ALA A 81 3.23 -3.54 -5.06
CA ALA A 81 2.07 -3.61 -5.94
C ALA A 81 1.48 -2.20 -6.08
N THR A 82 1.52 -1.64 -7.29
CA THR A 82 1.00 -0.31 -7.61
C THR A 82 -0.41 -0.42 -8.11
N PHE A 83 -1.32 0.31 -7.48
CA PHE A 83 -2.74 0.36 -7.82
C PHE A 83 -3.14 1.76 -8.25
N LYS A 84 -4.12 1.80 -9.14
CA LYS A 84 -4.84 3.00 -9.52
C LYS A 84 -6.31 2.85 -9.18
N CYS A 85 -6.87 3.83 -8.50
CA CYS A 85 -8.31 3.93 -8.30
C CYS A 85 -8.95 4.49 -9.57
N THR A 86 -9.60 3.62 -10.32
CA THR A 86 -10.33 4.00 -11.54
C THR A 86 -11.82 4.00 -11.25
N SER A 87 -12.53 5.01 -11.76
CA SER A 87 -14.00 4.95 -11.82
C SER A 87 -14.36 3.79 -12.74
N VAL A 88 -15.15 2.84 -12.25
CA VAL A 88 -15.55 1.64 -12.98
C VAL A 88 -16.23 2.07 -14.28
N ALA A 89 -15.50 2.04 -15.40
CA ALA A 89 -16.13 1.78 -16.68
C ALA A 89 -16.30 0.26 -16.69
N THR A 90 -17.52 -0.22 -16.44
CA THR A 90 -17.89 -1.60 -16.73
C THR A 90 -17.44 -1.89 -18.16
N GLU A 91 -16.34 -2.62 -18.34
CA GLU A 91 -16.10 -3.31 -19.60
C GLU A 91 -17.29 -4.23 -19.80
N ALA A 92 -18.12 -3.94 -20.79
CA ALA A 92 -19.24 -4.78 -21.14
C ALA A 92 -18.69 -6.19 -21.46
N PRO A 93 -19.12 -7.25 -20.76
CA PRO A 93 -18.75 -8.62 -21.14
C PRO A 93 -19.41 -8.94 -22.48
N GLY A 94 -18.69 -8.75 -23.59
CA GLY A 94 -19.31 -8.87 -24.90
C GLY A 94 -18.44 -8.52 -26.11
N ALA A 95 -17.22 -9.04 -26.17
CA ALA A 95 -16.56 -9.22 -27.46
C ALA A 95 -16.17 -10.69 -27.58
N ALA A 96 -17.10 -11.51 -28.09
CA ALA A 96 -16.79 -12.86 -28.50
C ALA A 96 -15.64 -12.82 -29.54
N PRO A 97 -14.67 -13.76 -29.50
CA PRO A 97 -13.73 -13.88 -30.60
C PRO A 97 -14.51 -14.23 -31.86
N ALA A 98 -14.33 -13.44 -32.92
CA ALA A 98 -14.91 -13.72 -34.22
C ALA A 98 -14.44 -15.12 -34.69
N PRO A 99 -15.34 -16.05 -35.04
CA PRO A 99 -14.93 -17.28 -35.69
C PRO A 99 -14.46 -16.93 -37.10
N GLY A 100 -13.20 -17.23 -37.39
CA GLY A 100 -12.68 -17.39 -38.75
C GLY A 100 -12.97 -18.78 -39.30
#